data_AF-A0A2G9P2E8-F1
#
_entry.id   AF-A0A2G9P2E8-F1
#
_cell.length_a   1.000
_cell.length_b   1.000
_cell.length_c   1.000
_cell.angle_alpha   90.00
_cell.angle_beta   90.00
_cell.angle_gamma   90.00
#
_symmetry.space_group_name_H-M   'P 1'
#
loop_
_entity.id
_entity.type
_entity.pdbx_description
1 polymer ?
#
loop_
_entity_poly.entity_id
_entity_poly.type
_entity_poly.pdbx_seq_one_letter_code
_entity_poly.pdbx_strand_id
1 'polypeptide(L)' 'MTLKLRCQDYGFECDFVLEGEKNIALLEKLRQHFEEEHGIEYTTEAITQMIVNRGHSLESIRK' A
#
# COMPACT_ATOMS: atom_id res chain seq x y z
N MET A 1 -3.66 -1.08 14.68
CA MET A 1 -3.77 -2.29 13.81
C MET A 1 -2.66 -2.17 12.78
N THR A 2 -1.70 -3.09 12.78
CA THR A 2 -0.56 -3.08 11.86
C THR A 2 -0.96 -3.73 10.53
N LEU A 3 -0.53 -3.11 9.43
CA LEU A 3 -0.79 -3.49 8.06
C LEU A 3 0.50 -4.06 7.46
N LYS A 4 0.40 -5.19 6.76
CA LYS A 4 1.50 -5.77 6.00
C LYS A 4 1.17 -5.77 4.51
N LEU A 5 1.92 -4.99 3.75
CA LEU A 5 1.79 -4.81 2.30
C LEU A 5 2.99 -5.46 1.63
N ARG A 6 2.73 -6.24 0.58
CA ARG A 6 3.76 -6.94 -0.20
C ARG A 6 3.45 -6.76 -1.67
N CYS A 7 4.42 -6.33 -2.47
CA CYS A 7 4.22 -6.09 -3.91
C CYS A 7 3.80 -7.37 -4.65
N GLN A 8 4.36 -8.53 -4.29
CA GLN A 8 3.94 -9.86 -4.80
C GLN A 8 2.44 -10.14 -4.65
N ASP A 9 1.84 -9.65 -3.58
CA ASP A 9 0.43 -9.88 -3.26
C ASP A 9 -0.47 -8.82 -3.95
N TYR A 10 0.15 -7.96 -4.76
CA TYR A 10 -0.50 -7.12 -5.76
C TYR A 10 -0.15 -7.52 -7.21
N GLY A 11 0.54 -8.65 -7.40
CA GLY A 11 0.90 -9.17 -8.72
C GLY A 11 2.20 -8.61 -9.30
N PHE A 12 3.03 -7.97 -8.48
CA PHE A 12 4.34 -7.46 -8.90
C PHE A 12 5.45 -8.42 -8.52
N GLU A 13 6.41 -8.65 -9.41
CA GLU A 13 7.62 -9.42 -9.15
C GLU A 13 8.65 -8.62 -8.32
N CYS A 14 8.24 -8.19 -7.13
CA CYS A 14 9.08 -7.41 -6.22
C CYS A 14 9.00 -7.94 -4.78
N ASP A 15 10.17 -8.06 -4.14
CA ASP A 15 10.30 -8.56 -2.76
C ASP A 15 10.05 -7.49 -1.69
N PHE A 16 9.61 -6.31 -2.11
CA PHE A 16 9.34 -5.22 -1.19
C PHE A 16 8.16 -5.55 -0.27
N VAL A 17 8.42 -5.35 1.03
CA VAL A 17 7.47 -5.56 2.11
C VAL A 17 7.43 -4.30 2.98
N LEU A 18 6.24 -3.74 3.13
CA LEU A 18 5.95 -2.67 4.09
C LEU A 18 5.12 -3.23 5.23
N GLU A 19 5.63 -3.11 6.45
CA GLU A 19 4.90 -3.44 7.66
C GLU A 19 4.90 -2.22 8.59
N GLY A 20 3.72 -1.84 9.06
CA GLY A 20 3.60 -0.69 9.96
C GLY A 20 2.16 -0.36 10.30
N GLU A 21 1.96 0.73 11.02
CA GLU A 21 0.61 1.17 11.35
C GLU A 21 -0.12 1.69 10.11
N LYS A 22 -1.45 1.55 10.11
CA LYS A 22 -2.30 2.03 9.01
C LYS A 22 -2.37 3.55 9.02
N ASN A 23 -1.36 4.21 8.47
CA ASN A 23 -1.25 5.66 8.38
C ASN A 23 -0.89 6.12 6.97
N ILE A 24 -1.05 7.43 6.72
CA ILE A 24 -0.79 8.06 5.42
C ILE A 24 0.67 7.83 5.00
N ALA A 25 1.62 7.94 5.93
CA ALA A 25 3.04 7.73 5.64
C ALA A 25 3.35 6.33 5.08
N LEU A 26 2.64 5.29 5.52
CA LEU A 26 2.82 3.93 4.97
C LEU A 26 2.28 3.82 3.54
N LEU A 27 1.18 4.51 3.23
CA LEU A 27 0.63 4.60 1.87
C LEU A 27 1.59 5.35 0.94
N GLU A 28 2.16 6.46 1.42
CA GLU A 28 3.13 7.26 0.67
C GLU A 28 4.39 6.47 0.35
N LYS A 29 4.93 5.71 1.33
CA LYS A 29 6.07 4.82 1.08
C LYS A 29 5.79 3.77 0.02
N LEU A 30 4.60 3.17 0.04
CA LEU A 30 4.21 2.19 -0.97
C LEU A 30 4.10 2.85 -2.36
N ARG A 31 3.46 4.02 -2.42
CA ARG A 31 3.34 4.79 -3.66
C ARG A 31 4.71 5.14 -4.25
N GLN A 32 5.60 5.68 -3.41
CA GLN A 32 6.94 6.05 -3.82
C GLN A 32 7.73 4.83 -4.32
N HIS A 33 7.60 3.68 -3.64
CA HIS A 33 8.20 2.44 -4.12
C HIS A 33 7.69 2.02 -5.51
N PHE A 34 6.39 2.14 -5.78
CA PHE A 34 5.86 1.87 -7.13
C PHE A 34 6.41 2.82 -8.19
N GLU A 35 6.58 4.10 -7.86
CA GLU A 35 7.15 5.08 -8.78
C GLU A 35 8.64 4.82 -9.04
N GLU A 36 9.43 4.57 -7.99
CA GLU A 36 10.88 4.43 -8.10
C GLU A 36 11.31 3.06 -8.65
N GLU A 37 10.70 1.97 -8.17
CA GLU A 37 11.14 0.60 -8.47
C GLU A 37 10.39 0.00 -9.65
N HIS A 38 9.11 0.35 -9.80
CA HIS A 38 8.28 -0.13 -10.91
C HIS A 38 8.09 0.91 -12.02
N GLY A 39 8.42 2.18 -11.79
CA GLY A 39 8.14 3.25 -12.76
C GLY A 39 6.64 3.55 -12.89
N ILE A 40 5.82 3.16 -11.92
CA ILE A 40 4.35 3.27 -11.97
C ILE A 40 3.89 4.34 -10.99
N GLU A 41 3.41 5.43 -11.55
CA GLU A 41 2.83 6.51 -10.75
C GLU A 41 1.35 6.19 -10.43
N TYR A 42 1.10 5.73 -9.20
CA TYR A 42 -0.26 5.58 -8.69
C TYR A 42 -0.71 6.84 -7.95
N THR A 43 -1.98 7.20 -8.11
CA THR A 43 -2.58 8.22 -7.25
C THR A 43 -2.77 7.68 -5.83
N THR A 44 -2.78 8.58 -4.84
CA THR A 44 -3.02 8.22 -3.44
C THR A 44 -4.36 7.49 -3.26
N GLU A 45 -5.38 7.85 -4.05
CA GLU A 45 -6.67 7.18 -4.08
C GLU A 45 -6.58 5.75 -4.63
N ALA A 46 -5.82 5.53 -5.72
CA ALA A 46 -5.63 4.20 -6.30
C ALA A 46 -4.93 3.26 -5.31
N ILE A 47 -3.85 3.70 -4.67
CA ILE A 47 -3.15 2.93 -3.61
C ILE A 47 -4.10 2.62 -2.45
N THR A 48 -4.88 3.62 -2.02
CA THR A 48 -5.86 3.44 -0.94
C THR A 48 -6.88 2.36 -1.32
N GLN A 49 -7.49 2.45 -2.51
CA GLN A 49 -8.45 1.49 -3.04
C GLN A 49 -7.87 0.07 -3.17
N MET A 50 -6.64 -0.06 -3.65
CA MET A 50 -5.94 -1.35 -3.73
C MET A 50 -5.81 -2.03 -2.37
N ILE A 51 -5.50 -1.26 -1.33
CA ILE A 51 -5.36 -1.78 0.03
C ILE A 51 -6.74 -2.17 0.58
N VAL A 52 -7.79 -1.37 0.34
CA VAL A 52 -9.17 -1.72 0.75
C VAL A 52 -9.63 -3.01 0.10
N ASN A 53 -9.52 -3.07 -1.23
CA ASN A 53 -10.08 -4.15 -2.04
C ASN A 53 -9.46 -5.50 -1.72
N ARG A 54 -8.19 -5.51 -1.27
CA ARG A 54 -7.52 -6.74 -0.88
C ARG A 54 -7.94 -7.28 0.50
N GLY A 55 -8.91 -6.66 1.15
CA GLY A 55 -9.45 -7.13 2.44
C GLY A 55 -8.74 -6.54 3.66
N HIS A 56 -7.85 -5.55 3.47
CA HIS A 56 -7.37 -4.74 4.58
C HIS A 56 -8.42 -3.69 4.94
N SER A 57 -9.51 -4.09 5.62
CA SER A 57 -10.63 -3.22 6.01
C SER A 57 -10.17 -1.83 6.46
N LEU A 58 -10.62 -0.76 5.78
CA LEU A 58 -10.38 0.65 6.17
C LEU A 58 -11.16 1.08 7.42
N GLU A 59 -11.89 0.17 8.06
CA GLU A 59 -12.81 0.44 9.17
C GLU A 59 -12.14 1.01 10.44
N SER A 60 -10.82 1.26 10.44
CA SER A 60 -10.10 1.96 11.51
C SER A 60 -9.38 3.25 11.08
N ILE A 61 -9.58 3.79 9.87
CA ILE A 61 -8.96 5.09 9.48
C ILE A 61 -9.79 6.29 9.97
N ARG A 62 -10.99 6.08 10.52
CA ARG A 62 -11.79 7.14 11.12
C ARG A 62 -12.14 6.83 12.56
N LYS A 63 -11.23 7.15 13.48
CA LYS A 63 -11.63 7.64 14.80
C LYS A 63 -10.63 8.66 15.31
#